data_AF-A0A257WD61-F1
#
_entry.id   AF-A0A257WD61-F1
#
_cell.length_a   1.000
_cell.length_b   1.000
_cell.length_c   1.000
_cell.angle_alpha   90.00
_cell.angle_beta   90.00
_cell.angle_gamma   90.00
#
_symmetry.space_group_name_H-M   'P 1'
#
loop_
_entity.id
_entity.type
_entity.pdbx_description
1 polymer ?
#
loop_
_entity_poly.entity_id
_entity_poly.type
_entity_poly.pdbx_seq_one_letter_code
_entity_poly.pdbx_strand_id
1 'polypeptide(L)'
;MASNHYDQWIFKSILGFTLIIASVFLTFYSIAYLKDTSRWVLYAVLVSVTLGIGVSSVCSAFVHKMKHDIRHRQKAHEHQKEG
;
A
#
# COMPACT_ATOMS: atom_id res chain seq x y z
N MET A 1 19.79 8.39 -11.76
CA MET A 1 19.80 7.32 -10.74
C MET A 1 18.43 6.65 -10.71
N ALA A 2 18.23 5.60 -11.51
CA ALA A 2 16.94 4.90 -11.64
C ALA A 2 16.65 3.94 -10.45
N SER A 3 17.68 3.55 -9.69
CA SER A 3 17.57 2.66 -8.52
C SER A 3 16.68 3.24 -7.41
N ASN A 4 16.79 4.54 -7.13
CA ASN A 4 16.11 5.16 -5.99
C ASN A 4 14.56 5.16 -6.12
N HIS A 5 14.02 5.18 -7.35
CA HIS A 5 12.57 5.15 -7.58
C HIS A 5 11.97 3.76 -7.36
N TYR A 6 12.69 2.71 -7.77
CA TYR A 6 12.26 1.32 -7.58
C TYR A 6 12.33 0.92 -6.10
N ASP A 7 13.39 1.31 -5.40
CA ASP A 7 13.54 1.04 -3.97
C ASP A 7 12.45 1.73 -3.15
N GLN A 8 12.13 2.99 -3.47
CA GLN A 8 11.06 3.71 -2.79
C GLN A 8 9.67 3.11 -3.08
N TRP A 9 9.46 2.58 -4.30
CA TRP A 9 8.23 1.86 -4.66
C TRP A 9 8.09 0.57 -3.86
N ILE A 10 9.15 -0.24 -3.78
CA ILE A 10 9.12 -1.53 -3.10
C ILE A 10 8.96 -1.34 -1.61
N PHE A 11 9.65 -0.36 -1.02
CA PHE A 11 9.55 -0.06 0.40
C PHE A 11 8.14 0.42 0.78
N LYS A 12 7.55 1.35 0.02
CA LYS A 12 6.16 1.80 0.24
C LYS A 12 5.14 0.68 0.07
N SER A 13 5.37 -0.23 -0.87
CA SER A 13 4.50 -1.39 -1.09
C SER A 13 4.58 -2.35 0.10
N ILE A 14 5.79 -2.73 0.52
CA ILE A 14 6.01 -3.62 1.67
C ILE A 14 5.39 -3.01 2.92
N LEU A 15 5.66 -1.73 3.21
CA LEU A 15 5.10 -1.04 4.36
C LEU A 15 3.57 -1.02 4.32
N GLY A 16 2.97 -0.75 3.15
CA GLY A 16 1.52 -0.77 2.97
C GLY A 16 0.93 -2.16 3.22
N PHE A 17 1.52 -3.21 2.67
CA PHE A 17 1.07 -4.59 2.91
C PHE A 17 1.24 -5.01 4.37
N THR A 18 2.35 -4.65 5.03
CA THR A 18 2.55 -4.91 6.46
C THR A 18 1.48 -4.23 7.30
N LEU A 19 1.11 -2.98 6.99
CA LEU A 19 0.04 -2.27 7.69
C LEU A 19 -1.34 -2.93 7.48
N ILE A 20 -1.63 -3.40 6.27
CA ILE A 20 -2.88 -4.13 5.99
C ILE A 20 -2.92 -5.43 6.80
N ILE A 21 -1.83 -6.22 6.77
CA ILE A 21 -1.73 -7.48 7.53
C ILE A 21 -1.88 -7.20 9.02
N ALA A 22 -1.15 -6.23 9.57
CA ALA A 22 -1.24 -5.82 10.97
C ALA A 22 -2.66 -5.40 11.35
N SER A 23 -3.35 -4.67 10.48
CA SER A 23 -4.74 -4.28 10.68
C SER A 23 -5.69 -5.48 10.69
N VAL A 24 -5.47 -6.48 9.84
CA VAL A 24 -6.28 -7.72 9.84
C VAL A 24 -6.09 -8.48 11.15
N PHE A 25 -4.85 -8.65 11.61
CA PHE A 25 -4.56 -9.28 12.89
C PHE A 25 -5.17 -8.51 14.07
N LEU A 26 -5.10 -7.17 14.04
CA LEU A 26 -5.69 -6.33 15.07
C LEU A 26 -7.21 -6.47 15.11
N THR A 27 -7.87 -6.60 13.96
CA THR A 27 -9.31 -6.90 13.88
C THR A 27 -9.64 -8.24 14.53
N PHE A 28 -8.92 -9.30 14.17
CA PHE A 28 -9.13 -10.62 14.77
C PHE A 28 -8.90 -10.61 16.29
N TYR A 29 -7.85 -9.94 16.74
CA TYR A 29 -7.57 -9.78 18.16
C TYR A 29 -8.70 -9.02 18.88
N SER A 30 -9.18 -7.93 18.29
CA SER A 30 -10.28 -7.14 18.85
C SER A 30 -11.61 -7.90 18.91
N ILE A 31 -11.85 -8.84 18.00
CA ILE A 31 -13.09 -9.64 18.01
C ILE A 31 -12.96 -10.82 18.97
N ALA A 32 -11.80 -11.50 19.00
CA ALA A 32 -11.61 -12.73 19.76
C ALA A 32 -11.35 -12.49 21.25
N TYR A 33 -10.65 -11.41 21.61
CA TYR A 33 -10.14 -11.20 22.97
C TYR A 33 -10.76 -10.00 23.70
N LEU A 34 -11.26 -8.99 22.98
CA LEU A 34 -11.93 -7.84 23.61
C LEU A 34 -13.43 -8.09 23.73
N LYS A 35 -13.83 -8.68 24.86
CA LYS A 35 -15.24 -8.80 25.28
C LYS A 35 -15.78 -7.53 25.95
N ASP A 36 -14.90 -6.57 26.23
CA ASP A 36 -15.25 -5.33 26.92
C ASP A 36 -15.84 -4.30 25.94
N THR A 37 -17.14 -4.04 26.08
CA THR A 37 -17.94 -3.20 25.18
C THR A 37 -17.44 -1.74 25.16
N SER A 38 -16.79 -1.30 26.23
CA SER A 38 -16.36 0.09 26.39
C SER A 38 -15.20 0.48 25.46
N ARG A 39 -14.32 -0.46 25.11
CA ARG A 39 -13.10 -0.18 24.32
C ARG A 39 -13.21 -0.59 22.86
N TRP A 40 -14.22 -1.36 22.48
CA TRP A 40 -14.37 -1.89 21.12
C TRP A 40 -14.37 -0.78 20.05
N VAL A 41 -15.03 0.35 20.31
CA VAL A 41 -15.06 1.50 19.38
C VAL A 41 -13.65 2.06 19.13
N LEU A 42 -12.81 2.15 20.16
CA LEU A 42 -11.43 2.62 20.05
C LEU A 42 -10.60 1.70 19.14
N TYR A 43 -10.72 0.38 19.31
CA TYR A 43 -10.05 -0.59 18.45
C TYR A 43 -10.59 -0.57 17.01
N ALA A 44 -11.89 -0.40 16.82
CA ALA A 44 -12.50 -0.28 15.49
C ALA A 44 -11.98 0.95 14.73
N VAL A 45 -11.85 2.11 15.42
CA VAL A 45 -11.25 3.32 14.84
C VAL A 45 -9.78 3.08 14.50
N LEU A 46 -9.02 2.46 15.40
CA LEU A 46 -7.60 2.21 15.21
C LEU A 46 -7.34 1.25 14.03
N VAL A 47 -8.15 0.20 13.89
CA VAL A 47 -8.18 -0.68 12.72
C VAL A 47 -8.50 0.10 11.45
N SER A 48 -9.57 0.89 11.44
CA SER A 48 -9.98 1.64 10.24
C SER A 48 -8.91 2.60 9.74
N VAL A 49 -8.26 3.34 10.65
CA VAL A 49 -7.16 4.26 10.31
C VAL A 49 -5.94 3.48 9.79
N THR A 50 -5.55 2.39 10.47
CA THR A 50 -4.39 1.58 10.09
C THR A 50 -4.59 0.94 8.71
N LEU A 51 -5.78 0.35 8.47
CA LEU A 51 -6.16 -0.22 7.19
C LEU A 51 -6.17 0.86 6.09
N GLY A 52 -6.77 2.01 6.37
CA GLY A 52 -6.87 3.13 5.43
C GLY A 52 -5.51 3.66 4.99
N ILE A 53 -4.57 3.82 5.93
CA ILE A 53 -3.19 4.22 5.63
C ILE A 53 -2.48 3.13 4.82
N GLY A 54 -2.63 1.85 5.20
CA GLY A 54 -2.06 0.72 4.48
C GLY A 54 -2.52 0.65 3.02
N VAL A 55 -3.83 0.70 2.79
CA VAL A 55 -4.43 0.68 1.45
C VAL A 55 -3.99 1.90 0.63
N SER A 56 -4.01 3.10 1.22
CA SER A 56 -3.57 4.32 0.53
C SER A 56 -2.10 4.25 0.11
N SER A 57 -1.24 3.68 0.95
CA SER A 57 0.18 3.48 0.64
C SER A 57 0.37 2.50 -0.52
N VAL A 58 -0.34 1.37 -0.52
CA VAL A 58 -0.28 0.39 -1.62
C VAL A 58 -0.82 0.99 -2.93
N CYS A 59 -1.95 1.71 -2.89
CA CYS A 59 -2.52 2.38 -4.06
C CYS A 59 -1.54 3.42 -4.64
N SER A 60 -0.93 4.25 -3.80
CA SER A 60 0.07 5.24 -4.25
C SER A 60 1.27 4.55 -4.91
N ALA A 61 1.77 3.47 -4.33
CA ALA A 61 2.86 2.69 -4.91
C ALA A 61 2.43 2.08 -6.27
N PHE A 62 1.24 1.51 -6.36
CA PHE A 62 0.73 0.93 -7.60
C PHE A 62 0.63 1.97 -8.72
N VAL A 63 0.08 3.16 -8.44
CA VAL A 63 0.00 4.27 -9.40
C VAL A 63 1.39 4.71 -9.85
N HIS A 64 2.36 4.78 -8.93
CA HIS A 64 3.76 5.09 -9.28
C HIS A 64 4.35 4.07 -10.27
N LYS A 65 4.11 2.77 -10.05
CA LYS A 65 4.57 1.71 -10.96
C LYS A 65 3.85 1.76 -12.30
N MET A 66 2.54 1.95 -12.33
CA MET A 66 1.78 2.11 -13.58
C MET A 66 2.30 3.29 -14.40
N LYS A 67 2.52 4.45 -13.76
CA LYS A 67 3.03 5.64 -14.43
C LYS A 67 4.43 5.42 -15.00
N HIS A 68 5.27 4.67 -14.30
CA HIS A 68 6.58 4.27 -14.79
C HIS A 68 6.48 3.34 -16.01
N ASP A 69 5.62 2.32 -15.95
CA ASP A 69 5.45 1.34 -17.03
C ASP A 69 4.91 2.00 -18.32
N ILE A 70 3.94 2.91 -18.20
CA ILE A 70 3.40 3.67 -19.33
C ILE A 70 4.50 4.49 -20.01
N ARG A 71 5.35 5.18 -19.24
CA ARG A 71 6.46 5.97 -19.79
C ARG A 71 7.49 5.11 -20.51
N HIS A 72 7.79 3.92 -19.99
CA HIS A 72 8.69 2.98 -20.66
C HIS A 72 8.11 2.48 -21.98
N ARG A 73 6.82 2.16 -22.02
CA ARG A 73 6.13 1.75 -23.25
C ARG A 73 6.09 2.87 -24.29
N GLN A 74 5.82 4.12 -23.87
CA GLN A 74 5.83 5.28 -24.76
C GLN A 74 7.21 5.47 -25.42
N LYS A 75 8.29 5.43 -24.64
CA LYS A 75 9.67 5.54 -25.16
C LYS A 75 10.04 4.39 -26.11
N ALA A 76 9.58 3.18 -25.83
CA ALA A 76 9.82 2.02 -26.70
C ALA A 76 9.16 2.20 -28.08
N HIS A 77 7.97 2.80 -28.14
CA HIS A 77 7.29 3.10 -29.40
C HIS A 77 7.90 4.27 -30.18
N GLU A 78 8.50 5.25 -29.50
CA GLU A 78 9.23 6.35 -30.14
C GLU A 78 10.48 5.83 -30.86
N HIS A 79 11.30 5.00 -30.21
CA HIS A 79 12.50 4.41 -30.85
C HIS A 79 12.17 3.44 -31.99
N GLN A 80 10.99 2.84 -32.02
CA GLN A 80 10.57 1.95 -33.09
C GLN A 80 10.05 2.70 -34.33
N LYS A 81 9.75 4.00 -34.23
CA LYS A 81 9.35 4.85 -35.36
C LYS A 81 10.52 5.59 -36.01
N GLU A 82 11.66 5.67 -35.33
CA GLU A 82 12.85 6.40 -35.78
C GLU A 82 13.92 5.51 -36.46
N GLY A 83 13.74 4.18 -36.46
CA GLY A 83 14.60 3.21 -37.16
C GLY A 83 13.89 2.54 -38.32
#